data_AF-A0A1G4TSY5-F1
#
_entry.id   AF-A0A1G4TSY5-F1
#
_cell.length_a   1.000
_cell.length_b   1.000
_cell.length_c   1.000
_cell.angle_alpha   90.00
_cell.angle_beta   90.00
_cell.angle_gamma   90.00
#
_symmetry.space_group_name_H-M   'P 1'
#
loop_
_entity.id
_entity.type
_entity.pdbx_description
1 polymer ?
#
loop_
_entity_poly.entity_id
_entity_poly.type
_entity_poly.pdbx_seq_one_letter_code
_entity_poly.pdbx_strand_id
1 'polypeptide(L)'
;MNLRPHVKKLVLGAAAATACITAPLLARTADDYTLPVVKRYFMVQADARCHLLDAPTSQALKAGYLQARNDALRAGLSMAYLAPWLEKAKAAADQSDCAAPSLMAEVNTAEGGFRRFMAVPHLELASGRTEWRANRAYGDDQVWRLVQYQNTDQADMAFGLYGGLHQNRFSLMARFKDGTRPYSARLLVRNTDILTSGLINRAPYSISDTLPVGFSDYSSLSFMASGISEVTTDLRPAVKTNIAGFTLTGNYVGTQAPEAAQRFDFPSRAWLAIAKLDPREDIVVEFSTDNGPLYARFEVGDFITGLSYVALPAPYTHNQVNTRL
;
A
#
# COMPACT_ATOMS: atom_id res chain seq x y z
N MET A 1 16.45 12.56 -72.24
CA MET A 1 17.93 12.55 -72.07
C MET A 1 18.36 11.39 -71.18
N ASN A 2 19.64 11.07 -71.15
CA ASN A 2 20.23 10.06 -70.27
C ASN A 2 20.33 10.56 -68.81
N LEU A 3 20.23 9.64 -67.83
CA LEU A 3 21.40 9.25 -67.00
C LEU A 3 21.10 8.02 -66.11
N ARG A 4 21.96 7.00 -66.24
CA ARG A 4 22.26 5.91 -65.26
C ARG A 4 23.41 6.41 -64.34
N PRO A 5 24.04 5.62 -63.41
CA PRO A 5 23.75 4.28 -62.85
C PRO A 5 23.54 4.39 -61.30
N HIS A 6 23.84 3.47 -60.36
CA HIS A 6 24.36 2.08 -60.26
C HIS A 6 23.68 1.44 -59.02
N VAL A 7 23.16 0.21 -59.03
CA VAL A 7 23.86 -1.08 -58.81
C VAL A 7 24.82 -1.11 -57.61
N LYS A 8 24.46 -1.84 -56.53
CA LYS A 8 25.32 -2.89 -55.94
C LYS A 8 24.65 -3.78 -54.88
N LYS A 9 25.04 -5.05 -54.92
CA LYS A 9 25.03 -6.08 -53.85
C LYS A 9 23.69 -6.54 -53.26
N LEU A 10 23.21 -7.65 -53.83
CA LEU A 10 22.61 -8.75 -53.08
C LEU A 10 23.58 -9.20 -51.97
N VAL A 11 23.09 -9.46 -50.75
CA VAL A 11 23.82 -10.15 -49.66
C VAL A 11 22.86 -11.15 -49.01
N LEU A 12 23.42 -12.25 -48.48
CA LEU A 12 22.71 -13.42 -47.96
C LEU A 12 21.63 -13.06 -46.93
N GLY A 13 20.50 -13.77 -46.99
CA GLY A 13 19.53 -13.79 -45.89
C GLY A 13 20.07 -14.58 -44.70
N ALA A 14 19.79 -14.12 -43.50
CA ALA A 14 20.03 -14.84 -42.25
C ALA A 14 18.68 -15.24 -41.65
N ALA A 15 18.44 -16.54 -41.50
CA ALA A 15 17.24 -17.07 -40.86
C ALA A 15 17.35 -16.93 -39.33
N ALA A 16 17.05 -15.74 -38.82
CA ALA A 16 16.90 -15.51 -37.38
C ALA A 16 15.59 -16.16 -36.90
N ALA A 17 15.66 -17.46 -36.56
CA ALA A 17 14.56 -18.17 -35.91
C ALA A 17 14.38 -17.62 -34.49
N THR A 18 13.55 -16.58 -34.35
CA THR A 18 13.22 -15.97 -33.06
C THR A 18 12.42 -16.96 -32.22
N ALA A 19 13.14 -17.75 -31.42
CA ALA A 19 12.55 -18.60 -30.39
C ALA A 19 11.93 -17.71 -29.30
N CYS A 20 10.72 -17.22 -29.55
CA CYS A 20 9.90 -16.59 -28.54
C CYS A 20 9.66 -17.61 -27.43
N ILE A 21 10.41 -17.48 -26.33
CA ILE A 21 10.12 -18.19 -25.09
C ILE A 21 8.84 -17.56 -24.53
N THR A 22 7.70 -18.01 -25.05
CA THR A 22 6.40 -17.83 -24.42
C THR A 22 6.40 -18.68 -23.16
N ALA A 23 7.05 -18.16 -22.11
CA ALA A 23 6.88 -18.66 -20.76
C ALA A 23 5.37 -18.73 -20.51
N PRO A 24 4.81 -19.93 -20.23
CA PRO A 24 3.38 -20.07 -20.14
C PRO A 24 2.88 -19.17 -19.01
N LEU A 25 1.90 -18.33 -19.32
CA LEU A 25 1.08 -17.66 -18.32
C LEU A 25 0.27 -18.74 -17.60
N LEU A 26 0.91 -19.39 -16.63
CA LEU A 26 0.26 -20.34 -15.73
C LEU A 26 -0.88 -19.59 -15.04
N ALA A 27 -2.11 -19.96 -15.38
CA ALA A 27 -3.30 -19.40 -14.77
C ALA A 27 -3.28 -19.76 -13.29
N ARG A 28 -2.99 -18.78 -12.43
CA ARG A 28 -2.96 -18.97 -10.99
C ARG A 28 -4.32 -19.46 -10.50
N THR A 29 -4.28 -20.56 -9.78
CA THR A 29 -5.43 -21.23 -9.19
C THR A 29 -5.89 -20.53 -7.92
N ALA A 30 -7.05 -20.92 -7.38
CA ALA A 30 -7.46 -20.50 -6.04
C ALA A 30 -6.46 -20.97 -4.96
N ASP A 31 -5.80 -22.10 -5.17
CA ASP A 31 -4.87 -22.70 -4.19
C ASP A 31 -3.55 -21.93 -4.11
N ASP A 32 -3.05 -21.39 -5.23
CA ASP A 32 -1.87 -20.52 -5.29
C ASP A 32 -2.01 -19.27 -4.39
N TYR A 33 -3.24 -18.77 -4.26
CA TYR A 33 -3.58 -17.65 -3.37
C TYR A 33 -3.98 -18.10 -1.96
N THR A 34 -4.58 -19.29 -1.80
CA THR A 34 -5.06 -19.80 -0.51
C THR A 34 -3.93 -20.31 0.36
N LEU A 35 -2.99 -21.08 -0.19
CA LEU A 35 -1.92 -21.71 0.58
C LEU A 35 -1.00 -20.71 1.33
N PRO A 36 -0.59 -19.56 0.75
CA PRO A 36 0.18 -18.54 1.47
C PRO A 36 -0.60 -17.91 2.65
N VAL A 37 -1.91 -17.70 2.49
CA VAL A 37 -2.78 -17.18 3.56
C VAL A 37 -2.85 -18.18 4.71
N VAL A 38 -3.18 -19.42 4.39
CA VAL A 38 -3.38 -20.52 5.34
C VAL A 38 -2.10 -20.80 6.13
N LYS A 39 -0.94 -20.92 5.45
CA LYS A 39 0.36 -21.11 6.12
C LYS A 39 0.71 -19.95 7.06
N ARG A 40 0.57 -18.69 6.61
CA ARG A 40 0.90 -17.53 7.44
C ARG A 40 -0.07 -17.39 8.62
N TYR A 41 -1.36 -17.68 8.43
CA TYR A 41 -2.35 -17.65 9.51
C TYR A 41 -2.09 -18.74 10.56
N PHE A 42 -1.79 -19.98 10.14
CA PHE A 42 -1.35 -21.05 11.04
C PHE A 42 -0.17 -20.59 11.91
N MET A 43 0.88 -20.01 11.32
CA MET A 43 2.04 -19.52 12.08
C MET A 43 1.67 -18.36 13.03
N VAL A 44 0.78 -17.45 12.63
CA VAL A 44 0.27 -16.39 13.53
C VAL A 44 -0.48 -16.96 14.73
N GLN A 45 -1.29 -18.01 14.55
CA GLN A 45 -2.00 -18.67 15.65
C GLN A 45 -1.03 -19.48 16.55
N ALA A 46 -0.09 -20.21 15.95
CA ALA A 46 0.90 -21.01 16.68
C ALA A 46 1.81 -20.11 17.54
N ASP A 47 2.31 -19.01 16.98
CA ASP A 47 3.10 -18.00 17.71
C ASP A 47 2.29 -17.35 18.84
N ALA A 48 1.04 -16.96 18.59
CA ALA A 48 0.19 -16.34 19.61
C ALA A 48 -0.11 -17.24 20.83
N ARG A 49 -0.01 -18.57 20.66
CA ARG A 49 -0.23 -19.58 21.71
C ARG A 49 1.07 -20.06 22.38
N CYS A 50 2.15 -20.20 21.61
CA CYS A 50 3.42 -20.79 22.07
C CYS A 50 4.54 -19.76 22.34
N HIS A 51 4.37 -18.49 21.95
CA HIS A 51 5.38 -17.43 22.02
C HIS A 51 6.70 -17.81 21.33
N LEU A 52 6.60 -18.17 20.04
CA LEU A 52 7.70 -18.75 19.26
C LEU A 52 8.66 -17.71 18.69
N LEU A 53 8.18 -16.47 18.52
CA LEU A 53 8.88 -15.38 17.84
C LEU A 53 9.01 -14.17 18.76
N ASP A 54 10.06 -13.37 18.54
CA ASP A 54 10.15 -12.05 19.17
C ASP A 54 9.04 -11.11 18.67
N ALA A 55 8.75 -10.06 19.44
CA ALA A 55 7.64 -9.16 19.11
C ALA A 55 7.76 -8.50 17.71
N PRO A 56 8.95 -8.03 17.25
CA PRO A 56 9.14 -7.56 15.89
C PRO A 56 8.86 -8.62 14.80
N THR A 57 9.37 -9.85 14.96
CA THR A 57 9.16 -10.94 13.98
C THR A 57 7.69 -11.37 13.96
N SER A 58 7.06 -11.46 15.13
CA SER A 58 5.62 -11.72 15.29
C SER A 58 4.76 -10.65 14.60
N GLN A 59 5.10 -9.37 14.73
CA GLN A 59 4.43 -8.26 14.05
C GLN A 59 4.61 -8.31 12.52
N ALA A 60 5.81 -8.62 12.04
CA ALA A 60 6.05 -8.78 10.61
C ALA A 60 5.35 -10.01 10.00
N LEU A 61 5.26 -11.11 10.74
CA LEU A 61 4.49 -12.29 10.36
C LEU A 61 2.99 -11.95 10.22
N LYS A 62 2.44 -11.18 11.17
CA LYS A 62 1.06 -10.65 11.12
C LYS A 62 0.84 -9.74 9.89
N ALA A 63 1.78 -8.86 9.59
CA ALA A 63 1.75 -8.04 8.37
C ALA A 63 1.78 -8.90 7.09
N GLY A 64 2.65 -9.92 7.05
CA GLY A 64 2.74 -10.86 5.93
C GLY A 64 1.49 -11.71 5.74
N TYR A 65 0.78 -12.09 6.81
CA TYR A 65 -0.54 -12.71 6.73
C TYR A 65 -1.56 -11.76 6.09
N LEU A 66 -1.64 -10.51 6.54
CA LEU A 66 -2.56 -9.51 5.99
C LEU A 66 -2.29 -9.23 4.51
N GLN A 67 -1.02 -9.15 4.09
CA GLN A 67 -0.64 -9.03 2.68
C GLN A 67 -1.19 -10.21 1.86
N ALA A 68 -0.91 -11.44 2.26
CA ALA A 68 -1.37 -12.63 1.53
C ALA A 68 -2.91 -12.69 1.47
N ARG A 69 -3.60 -12.37 2.58
CA ARG A 69 -5.07 -12.32 2.64
C ARG A 69 -5.60 -11.30 1.65
N ASN A 70 -4.97 -10.13 1.57
CA ASN A 70 -5.41 -9.08 0.67
C ASN A 70 -5.09 -9.40 -0.80
N ASP A 71 -3.96 -10.05 -1.10
CA ASP A 71 -3.64 -10.58 -2.44
C ASP A 71 -4.68 -11.62 -2.89
N ALA A 72 -5.10 -12.52 -2.01
CA ALA A 72 -6.15 -13.50 -2.28
C ALA A 72 -7.51 -12.85 -2.58
N LEU A 73 -7.89 -11.81 -1.83
CA LEU A 73 -9.10 -11.03 -2.11
C LEU A 73 -8.96 -10.28 -3.45
N ARG A 74 -7.84 -9.62 -3.73
CA ARG A 74 -7.56 -8.97 -5.03
C ARG A 74 -7.64 -9.94 -6.22
N ALA A 75 -7.20 -11.19 -6.03
CA ALA A 75 -7.31 -12.26 -7.03
C ALA A 75 -8.76 -12.75 -7.29
N GLY A 76 -9.75 -12.25 -6.54
CA GLY A 76 -11.17 -12.55 -6.73
C GLY A 76 -11.75 -13.51 -5.70
N LEU A 77 -10.95 -14.06 -4.77
CA LEU A 77 -11.48 -14.85 -3.67
C LEU A 77 -12.30 -13.97 -2.70
N SER A 78 -13.01 -14.62 -1.78
CA SER A 78 -13.83 -13.97 -0.75
C SER A 78 -13.44 -14.47 0.63
N MET A 79 -13.72 -13.68 1.67
CA MET A 79 -13.52 -14.13 3.05
C MET A 79 -14.39 -15.35 3.39
N ALA A 80 -15.56 -15.51 2.75
CA ALA A 80 -16.41 -16.70 2.90
C ALA A 80 -15.75 -17.96 2.32
N TYR A 81 -14.97 -17.84 1.24
CA TYR A 81 -14.18 -18.95 0.68
C TYR A 81 -12.95 -19.27 1.55
N LEU A 82 -12.27 -18.24 2.08
CA LEU A 82 -11.08 -18.42 2.90
C LEU A 82 -11.38 -18.92 4.32
N ALA A 83 -12.49 -18.52 4.94
CA ALA A 83 -12.79 -18.80 6.35
C ALA A 83 -12.72 -20.29 6.74
N PRO A 84 -13.29 -21.26 5.99
CA PRO A 84 -13.15 -22.69 6.33
C PRO A 84 -11.71 -23.20 6.33
N TRP A 85 -10.79 -22.54 5.62
CA TRP A 85 -9.37 -22.86 5.65
C TRP A 85 -8.63 -22.16 6.80
N LEU A 86 -9.04 -20.94 7.16
CA LEU A 86 -8.53 -20.22 8.33
C LEU A 86 -8.90 -20.96 9.63
N GLU A 87 -10.14 -21.42 9.77
CA GLU A 87 -10.57 -22.21 10.95
C GLU A 87 -9.81 -23.54 11.06
N LYS A 88 -9.56 -24.24 9.94
CA LYS A 88 -8.70 -25.43 9.92
C LYS A 88 -7.26 -25.12 10.34
N ALA A 89 -6.69 -24.02 9.84
CA ALA A 89 -5.35 -23.57 10.22
C ALA A 89 -5.27 -23.19 11.70
N LYS A 90 -6.31 -22.54 12.25
CA LYS A 90 -6.42 -22.26 13.68
C LYS A 90 -6.50 -23.55 14.49
N ALA A 91 -7.42 -24.45 14.17
CA ALA A 91 -7.57 -25.72 14.89
C ALA A 91 -6.29 -26.58 14.87
N ALA A 92 -5.58 -26.60 13.73
CA ALA A 92 -4.28 -27.26 13.62
C ALA A 92 -3.19 -26.59 14.46
N ALA A 93 -3.15 -25.25 14.50
CA ALA A 93 -2.22 -24.51 15.35
C ALA A 93 -2.51 -24.73 16.85
N ASP A 94 -3.79 -24.69 17.24
CA ASP A 94 -4.25 -24.92 18.61
C ASP A 94 -3.96 -26.37 19.10
N GLN A 95 -3.84 -27.34 18.20
CA GLN A 95 -3.52 -28.75 18.48
C GLN A 95 -2.03 -29.12 18.32
N SER A 96 -1.20 -28.28 17.71
CA SER A 96 0.21 -28.60 17.48
C SER A 96 1.00 -28.64 18.79
N ASP A 97 2.05 -29.47 18.88
CA ASP A 97 3.05 -29.34 19.94
C ASP A 97 3.94 -28.12 19.66
N CYS A 98 4.15 -27.26 20.66
CA CYS A 98 5.04 -26.10 20.56
C CYS A 98 6.50 -26.51 20.30
N ALA A 99 6.91 -27.71 20.72
CA ALA A 99 8.26 -28.26 20.51
C ALA A 99 8.40 -29.09 19.22
N ALA A 100 7.35 -29.20 18.39
CA ALA A 100 7.37 -30.02 17.19
C ALA A 100 8.50 -29.61 16.21
N PRO A 101 9.39 -30.53 15.78
CA PRO A 101 10.51 -30.18 14.90
C PRO A 101 10.11 -29.51 13.58
N SER A 102 8.94 -29.85 13.04
CA SER A 102 8.36 -29.22 11.84
C SER A 102 7.92 -27.77 12.09
N LEU A 103 7.34 -27.48 13.26
CA LEU A 103 6.97 -26.12 13.65
C LEU A 103 8.23 -25.26 13.86
N MET A 104 9.23 -25.80 14.56
CA MET A 104 10.51 -25.10 14.76
C MET A 104 11.27 -24.84 13.45
N ALA A 105 11.11 -25.69 12.43
CA ALA A 105 11.67 -25.43 11.09
C ALA A 105 10.99 -24.23 10.39
N GLU A 106 9.67 -24.08 10.51
CA GLU A 106 8.94 -22.91 9.97
C GLU A 106 9.23 -21.64 10.81
N VAL A 107 9.47 -21.76 12.13
CA VAL A 107 9.96 -20.65 13.00
C VAL A 107 11.32 -20.12 12.52
N ASN A 108 12.32 -21.00 12.39
CA ASN A 108 13.65 -20.64 11.87
C ASN A 108 13.56 -20.00 10.46
N THR A 109 12.62 -20.46 9.65
CA THR A 109 12.34 -19.91 8.30
C THR A 109 11.73 -18.51 8.38
N ALA A 110 10.83 -18.26 9.34
CA ALA A 110 10.23 -16.94 9.58
C ALA A 110 11.29 -15.92 10.03
N GLU A 111 12.17 -16.26 10.98
CA GLU A 111 13.28 -15.40 11.41
C GLU A 111 14.29 -15.10 10.27
N GLY A 112 14.63 -16.10 9.47
CA GLY A 112 15.47 -15.96 8.28
C GLY A 112 14.81 -15.17 7.13
N GLY A 113 13.49 -15.11 7.10
CA GLY A 113 12.71 -14.20 6.26
C GLY A 113 12.72 -12.77 6.81
N PHE A 114 12.41 -12.61 8.11
CA PHE A 114 12.27 -11.33 8.78
C PHE A 114 13.57 -10.50 8.76
N ARG A 115 14.74 -11.12 8.99
CA ARG A 115 16.03 -10.40 8.89
C ARG A 115 16.25 -9.76 7.52
N ARG A 116 15.80 -10.40 6.43
CA ARG A 116 15.86 -9.83 5.07
C ARG A 116 14.79 -8.77 4.83
N PHE A 117 13.59 -8.97 5.36
CA PHE A 117 12.49 -8.00 5.30
C PHE A 117 12.83 -6.69 6.04
N MET A 118 13.49 -6.78 7.20
CA MET A 118 13.91 -5.62 7.98
C MET A 118 14.94 -4.75 7.26
N ALA A 119 15.79 -5.34 6.41
CA ALA A 119 16.76 -4.62 5.60
C ALA A 119 16.15 -3.85 4.41
N VAL A 120 14.86 -4.03 4.11
CA VAL A 120 14.13 -3.25 3.10
C VAL A 120 13.63 -1.94 3.73
N PRO A 121 14.07 -0.74 3.30
CA PRO A 121 13.65 0.51 3.93
C PRO A 121 12.34 1.09 3.34
N HIS A 122 12.04 0.78 2.08
CA HIS A 122 10.82 1.21 1.37
C HIS A 122 10.08 0.01 0.79
N LEU A 123 8.76 0.01 0.90
CA LEU A 123 7.89 -1.08 0.44
C LEU A 123 6.72 -0.49 -0.37
N GLU A 124 6.60 -0.91 -1.63
CA GLU A 124 5.49 -0.55 -2.53
C GLU A 124 4.46 -1.68 -2.46
N LEU A 125 3.24 -1.37 -1.98
CA LEU A 125 2.17 -2.33 -1.74
C LEU A 125 1.03 -2.10 -2.76
N ALA A 126 1.03 -2.88 -3.84
CA ALA A 126 0.05 -2.77 -4.91
C ALA A 126 -1.36 -3.13 -4.42
N SER A 127 -2.27 -2.15 -4.40
CA SER A 127 -3.68 -2.37 -4.03
C SER A 127 -4.58 -2.71 -5.23
N GLY A 128 -4.09 -2.49 -6.45
CA GLY A 128 -4.67 -3.00 -7.70
C GLY A 128 -5.11 -1.90 -8.66
N ARG A 129 -5.64 -0.78 -8.15
CA ARG A 129 -5.88 0.45 -8.92
C ARG A 129 -4.89 1.56 -8.59
N THR A 130 -4.26 1.46 -7.43
CA THR A 130 -3.17 2.33 -6.96
C THR A 130 -2.21 1.50 -6.10
N GLU A 131 -1.39 2.16 -5.29
CA GLU A 131 -0.42 1.56 -4.39
C GLU A 131 -0.33 2.32 -3.07
N TRP A 132 -0.05 1.58 -1.99
CA TRP A 132 0.37 2.15 -0.72
C TRP A 132 1.90 2.11 -0.64
N ARG A 133 2.54 3.28 -0.62
CA ARG A 133 3.99 3.44 -0.45
C ARG A 133 4.32 3.56 1.03
N ALA A 134 5.11 2.63 1.55
CA ALA A 134 5.47 2.57 2.97
C ALA A 134 6.98 2.75 3.16
N ASN A 135 7.37 3.52 4.18
CA ASN A 135 8.70 4.12 4.32
C ASN A 135 9.19 4.07 5.78
N ARG A 136 10.40 3.53 5.98
CA ARG A 136 11.08 3.40 7.28
C ARG A 136 12.53 3.93 7.24
N ALA A 137 12.88 4.70 6.21
CA ALA A 137 14.29 5.06 5.93
C ALA A 137 14.82 6.26 6.74
N TYR A 138 13.96 6.93 7.51
CA TYR A 138 14.22 8.25 8.10
C TYR A 138 14.10 8.27 9.63
N GLY A 139 14.75 9.25 10.25
CA GLY A 139 14.74 9.49 11.70
C GLY A 139 13.60 10.42 12.13
N ASP A 140 13.96 11.59 12.64
CA ASP A 140 13.00 12.58 13.14
C ASP A 140 12.36 13.45 12.04
N ASP A 141 12.82 13.34 10.80
CA ASP A 141 12.26 14.06 9.64
C ASP A 141 10.75 13.80 9.48
N GLN A 142 9.97 14.85 9.27
CA GLN A 142 8.56 14.68 8.93
C GLN A 142 8.41 14.30 7.46
N VAL A 143 8.08 13.03 7.23
CA VAL A 143 7.92 12.47 5.87
C VAL A 143 6.59 11.72 5.76
N TRP A 144 6.19 11.42 4.52
CA TRP A 144 5.23 10.35 4.28
C TRP A 144 5.82 9.01 4.71
N ARG A 145 5.35 8.48 5.84
CA ARG A 145 5.70 7.14 6.33
C ARG A 145 4.84 6.08 5.66
N LEU A 146 3.56 6.35 5.48
CA LEU A 146 2.65 5.53 4.67
C LEU A 146 1.79 6.46 3.84
N VAL A 147 1.76 6.31 2.52
CA VAL A 147 1.01 7.22 1.63
C VAL A 147 0.43 6.50 0.43
N GLN A 148 -0.78 6.89 0.07
CA GLN A 148 -1.37 6.69 -1.25
C GLN A 148 -1.42 8.05 -1.95
N TYR A 149 -0.85 8.13 -3.15
CA TYR A 149 -0.93 9.33 -3.96
C TYR A 149 -2.11 9.24 -4.92
N GLN A 150 -2.83 10.35 -5.11
CA GLN A 150 -3.89 10.49 -6.10
C GLN A 150 -3.67 11.79 -6.89
N ASN A 151 -3.08 11.66 -8.08
CA ASN A 151 -2.83 12.78 -8.98
C ASN A 151 -3.82 12.73 -10.13
N THR A 152 -4.66 13.77 -10.22
CA THR A 152 -5.78 13.89 -11.17
C THR A 152 -5.66 15.19 -11.95
N ASP A 153 -6.45 15.37 -13.02
CA ASP A 153 -6.46 16.66 -13.75
C ASP A 153 -6.99 17.84 -12.92
N GLN A 154 -7.73 17.57 -11.85
CA GLN A 154 -8.33 18.58 -10.96
C GLN A 154 -7.46 18.90 -9.73
N ALA A 155 -6.78 17.90 -9.15
CA ALA A 155 -5.95 18.09 -7.95
C ALA A 155 -4.80 17.08 -7.86
N ASP A 156 -3.74 17.49 -7.15
CA ASP A 156 -2.70 16.63 -6.62
C ASP A 156 -2.97 16.36 -5.14
N MET A 157 -2.94 15.09 -4.72
CA MET A 157 -3.29 14.69 -3.35
C MET A 157 -2.40 13.56 -2.83
N ALA A 158 -2.12 13.60 -1.53
CA ALA A 158 -1.40 12.57 -0.79
C ALA A 158 -2.15 12.25 0.52
N PHE A 159 -2.45 10.97 0.75
CA PHE A 159 -3.28 10.51 1.87
C PHE A 159 -2.59 9.38 2.65
N GLY A 160 -2.49 9.48 3.97
CA GLY A 160 -1.91 8.43 4.81
C GLY A 160 -1.30 8.91 6.12
N LEU A 161 -0.25 8.25 6.61
CA LEU A 161 0.50 8.66 7.79
C LEU A 161 1.67 9.57 7.40
N TYR A 162 1.63 10.80 7.90
CA TYR A 162 2.71 11.78 7.80
C TYR A 162 3.34 12.03 9.18
N GLY A 163 4.66 12.07 9.25
CA GLY A 163 5.38 12.29 10.50
C GLY A 163 6.80 11.72 10.54
N GLY A 164 7.46 11.87 11.69
CA GLY A 164 8.77 11.28 12.00
C GLY A 164 8.62 10.05 12.90
N LEU A 165 9.72 9.52 13.45
CA LEU A 165 9.68 8.33 14.31
C LEU A 165 8.68 8.42 15.48
N HIS A 166 8.70 9.53 16.22
CA HIS A 166 7.96 9.70 17.49
C HIS A 166 6.55 10.27 17.37
N GLN A 167 6.21 10.96 16.28
CA GLN A 167 4.91 11.60 16.10
C GLN A 167 4.42 11.44 14.67
N ASN A 168 3.24 10.81 14.53
CA ASN A 168 2.54 10.61 13.27
C ASN A 168 1.15 11.23 13.33
N ARG A 169 0.67 11.73 12.19
CA ARG A 169 -0.70 12.19 11.98
C ARG A 169 -1.28 11.45 10.79
N PHE A 170 -2.59 11.19 10.83
CA PHE A 170 -3.31 10.63 9.69
C PHE A 170 -3.81 11.82 8.87
N SER A 171 -3.18 12.08 7.74
CA SER A 171 -3.31 13.34 7.03
C SER A 171 -3.71 13.11 5.58
N LEU A 172 -4.59 13.98 5.09
CA LEU A 172 -4.67 14.32 3.68
C LEU A 172 -3.93 15.62 3.47
N MET A 173 -3.17 15.72 2.38
CA MET A 173 -2.63 16.97 1.87
C MET A 173 -3.04 17.09 0.41
N ALA A 174 -3.61 18.24 0.04
CA ALA A 174 -4.25 18.44 -1.25
C ALA A 174 -3.91 19.81 -1.85
N ARG A 175 -3.71 19.84 -3.17
CA ARG A 175 -3.62 21.07 -3.98
C ARG A 175 -4.52 20.94 -5.20
N PHE A 176 -5.61 21.69 -5.21
CA PHE A 176 -6.49 21.82 -6.37
C PHE A 176 -5.85 22.76 -7.41
N LYS A 177 -5.96 22.41 -8.68
CA LYS A 177 -5.25 23.05 -9.80
C LYS A 177 -5.97 24.29 -10.35
N ASP A 178 -7.25 24.43 -10.05
CA ASP A 178 -8.10 25.60 -10.30
C ASP A 178 -7.97 26.68 -9.20
N GLY A 179 -7.28 26.38 -8.09
CA GLY A 179 -7.19 27.25 -6.92
C GLY A 179 -8.31 27.07 -5.90
N THR A 180 -9.21 26.08 -6.07
CA THR A 180 -10.24 25.74 -5.08
C THR A 180 -9.62 25.42 -3.72
N ARG A 181 -10.12 26.06 -2.66
CA ARG A 181 -9.64 25.87 -1.28
C ARG A 181 -10.76 25.38 -0.37
N PRO A 182 -10.86 24.07 -0.08
CA PRO A 182 -11.82 23.56 0.88
C PRO A 182 -11.61 24.14 2.28
N TYR A 183 -12.70 24.50 2.95
CA TYR A 183 -12.72 25.01 4.32
C TYR A 183 -13.03 23.91 5.36
N SER A 184 -13.32 22.69 4.92
CA SER A 184 -13.43 21.49 5.77
C SER A 184 -13.18 20.23 4.95
N ALA A 185 -12.87 19.11 5.62
CA ALA A 185 -12.88 17.79 5.02
C ALA A 185 -13.34 16.72 6.02
N ARG A 186 -14.17 15.77 5.59
CA ARG A 186 -14.54 14.57 6.35
C ARG A 186 -14.20 13.29 5.57
N LEU A 187 -13.59 12.34 6.25
CA LEU A 187 -13.34 11.00 5.73
C LEU A 187 -14.57 10.11 6.00
N LEU A 188 -15.12 9.54 4.94
CA LEU A 188 -16.22 8.60 4.93
C LEU A 188 -15.68 7.18 4.71
N VAL A 189 -16.10 6.26 5.57
CA VAL A 189 -15.70 4.85 5.57
C VAL A 189 -16.97 4.00 5.71
N ARG A 190 -17.15 2.90 4.98
CA ARG A 190 -18.35 2.05 5.14
C ARG A 190 -18.54 1.64 6.60
N ASN A 191 -19.77 1.77 7.11
CA ASN A 191 -20.13 1.20 8.39
C ASN A 191 -20.37 -0.31 8.23
N THR A 192 -19.38 -1.11 8.61
CA THR A 192 -19.41 -2.58 8.57
C THR A 192 -20.51 -3.20 9.40
N ASP A 193 -20.99 -2.45 10.39
CA ASP A 193 -21.94 -2.92 11.40
C ASP A 193 -23.40 -2.66 10.93
N ILE A 194 -23.57 -2.01 9.76
CA ILE A 194 -24.84 -1.81 9.03
C ILE A 194 -24.81 -2.51 7.66
N LEU A 195 -23.75 -2.29 6.86
CA LEU A 195 -23.55 -2.97 5.58
C LEU A 195 -22.40 -3.97 5.71
N THR A 196 -22.66 -5.26 5.54
CA THR A 196 -21.66 -6.33 5.69
C THR A 196 -20.61 -6.35 4.57
N SER A 197 -21.01 -6.03 3.34
CA SER A 197 -20.14 -5.86 2.16
C SER A 197 -20.21 -4.43 1.60
N GLY A 198 -19.09 -3.94 1.04
CA GLY A 198 -19.03 -2.66 0.34
C GLY A 198 -19.04 -2.79 -1.17
N LEU A 199 -19.19 -1.65 -1.86
CA LEU A 199 -19.12 -1.58 -3.32
C LEU A 199 -17.66 -1.54 -3.78
N ILE A 200 -17.27 -2.51 -4.63
CA ILE A 200 -15.99 -2.49 -5.34
C ILE A 200 -16.16 -1.66 -6.63
N ASN A 201 -16.08 -0.34 -6.51
CA ASN A 201 -16.19 0.57 -7.64
C ASN A 201 -14.89 0.61 -8.45
N ARG A 202 -14.87 0.00 -9.64
CA ARG A 202 -13.66 -0.09 -10.49
C ARG A 202 -13.39 1.15 -11.35
N ALA A 203 -14.22 2.20 -11.29
CA ALA A 203 -13.96 3.43 -12.03
C ALA A 203 -12.66 4.10 -11.56
N PRO A 204 -11.89 4.77 -12.47
CA PRO A 204 -10.67 5.49 -12.12
C PRO A 204 -10.85 6.50 -10.98
N TYR A 205 -9.74 6.86 -10.34
CA TYR A 205 -9.73 7.81 -9.24
C TYR A 205 -9.73 9.27 -9.74
N SER A 206 -10.89 9.92 -9.70
CA SER A 206 -11.07 11.34 -9.97
C SER A 206 -11.50 12.09 -8.70
N ILE A 207 -11.80 13.39 -8.83
CA ILE A 207 -12.73 14.09 -7.95
C ILE A 207 -14.12 14.09 -8.62
N SER A 208 -15.20 14.17 -7.84
CA SER A 208 -16.56 14.43 -8.32
C SER A 208 -17.30 15.38 -7.39
N ASP A 209 -18.26 16.11 -7.93
CA ASP A 209 -19.34 16.84 -7.28
C ASP A 209 -20.43 15.95 -6.65
N THR A 210 -20.46 14.66 -7.00
CA THR A 210 -21.46 13.69 -6.51
C THR A 210 -20.89 12.69 -5.52
N LEU A 211 -21.66 12.39 -4.47
CA LEU A 211 -21.28 11.39 -3.47
C LEU A 211 -21.15 10.00 -4.13
N PRO A 212 -19.99 9.32 -4.02
CA PRO A 212 -19.79 8.02 -4.67
C PRO A 212 -20.77 6.94 -4.22
N VAL A 213 -21.28 6.17 -5.18
CA VAL A 213 -22.23 5.07 -4.94
C VAL A 213 -21.69 4.10 -3.87
N GLY A 214 -22.55 3.73 -2.92
CA GLY A 214 -22.20 2.90 -1.75
C GLY A 214 -22.02 3.70 -0.46
N PHE A 215 -21.79 5.01 -0.55
CA PHE A 215 -21.69 5.93 0.59
C PHE A 215 -23.01 6.67 0.84
N SER A 216 -23.31 6.95 2.10
CA SER A 216 -24.42 7.79 2.56
C SER A 216 -24.24 8.12 4.04
N ASP A 217 -24.87 9.19 4.54
CA ASP A 217 -24.79 9.55 5.97
C ASP A 217 -25.38 8.48 6.93
N TYR A 218 -26.14 7.51 6.40
CA TYR A 218 -26.62 6.34 7.15
C TYR A 218 -25.67 5.14 7.08
N SER A 219 -25.11 4.84 5.90
CA SER A 219 -24.27 3.66 5.65
C SER A 219 -22.76 3.90 5.87
N SER A 220 -22.34 5.12 6.17
CA SER A 220 -20.93 5.49 6.31
C SER A 220 -20.61 6.09 7.69
N LEU A 221 -19.51 5.64 8.28
CA LEU A 221 -18.88 6.30 9.42
C LEU A 221 -18.17 7.57 8.93
N SER A 222 -18.45 8.69 9.59
CA SER A 222 -17.88 10.01 9.29
C SER A 222 -16.79 10.40 10.29
N PHE A 223 -15.64 10.79 9.78
CA PHE A 223 -14.50 11.29 10.55
C PHE A 223 -14.09 12.67 10.04
N MET A 224 -14.59 13.72 10.69
CA MET A 224 -14.20 15.11 10.41
C MET A 224 -12.69 15.32 10.68
N ALA A 225 -12.02 16.09 9.84
CA ALA A 225 -10.64 16.52 10.07
C ALA A 225 -10.57 17.59 11.17
N SER A 226 -9.50 17.57 11.96
CA SER A 226 -9.18 18.58 12.96
C SER A 226 -8.09 19.52 12.46
N GLY A 227 -8.44 20.80 12.30
CA GLY A 227 -7.53 21.84 11.84
C GLY A 227 -7.29 21.82 10.32
N ILE A 228 -6.91 22.99 9.81
CA ILE A 228 -6.43 23.17 8.43
C ILE A 228 -5.14 23.98 8.53
N SER A 229 -4.09 23.53 7.84
CA SER A 229 -2.84 24.29 7.70
C SER A 229 -2.34 24.25 6.27
N GLU A 230 -1.75 25.35 5.83
CA GLU A 230 -0.93 25.38 4.61
C GLU A 230 0.43 24.74 4.93
N VAL A 231 0.87 23.80 4.11
CA VAL A 231 2.14 23.09 4.24
C VAL A 231 2.82 22.95 2.88
N THR A 232 4.12 22.67 2.89
CA THR A 232 4.91 22.40 1.69
C THR A 232 5.41 20.95 1.76
N THR A 233 4.99 20.09 0.82
CA THR A 233 5.17 18.63 0.92
C THR A 233 5.18 17.93 -0.44
N ASP A 234 5.62 16.67 -0.49
CA ASP A 234 5.46 15.86 -1.70
C ASP A 234 3.99 15.42 -1.87
N LEU A 235 3.36 15.81 -2.98
CA LEU A 235 2.02 15.37 -3.38
C LEU A 235 2.04 14.30 -4.50
N ARG A 236 3.23 13.81 -4.88
CA ARG A 236 3.43 12.83 -5.97
C ARG A 236 4.51 11.81 -5.62
N PRO A 237 4.50 10.60 -6.20
CA PRO A 237 5.61 9.66 -6.11
C PRO A 237 6.95 10.28 -6.50
N ALA A 238 7.91 10.30 -5.56
CA ALA A 238 9.26 10.81 -5.81
C ALA A 238 9.97 10.02 -6.92
N VAL A 239 10.36 10.71 -7.99
CA VAL A 239 11.08 10.10 -9.12
C VAL A 239 12.53 9.81 -8.71
N LYS A 240 13.00 8.57 -8.94
CA LYS A 240 14.37 8.16 -8.62
C LYS A 240 15.37 8.80 -9.59
N THR A 241 15.98 9.91 -9.18
CA THR A 241 17.08 10.58 -9.89
C THR A 241 18.42 10.45 -9.16
N ASN A 242 19.50 10.74 -9.87
CA ASN A 242 20.77 11.11 -9.24
C ASN A 242 20.70 12.55 -8.67
N ILE A 243 21.77 12.99 -8.00
CA ILE A 243 21.92 14.34 -7.44
C ILE A 243 21.84 15.49 -8.48
N ALA A 244 21.92 15.17 -9.77
CA ALA A 244 21.85 16.13 -10.87
C ALA A 244 20.48 16.10 -11.60
N GLY A 245 19.45 15.45 -11.03
CA GLY A 245 18.10 15.43 -11.59
C GLY A 245 17.92 14.51 -12.82
N PHE A 246 18.84 13.59 -13.07
CA PHE A 246 18.70 12.57 -14.12
C PHE A 246 18.17 11.26 -13.56
N THR A 247 17.15 10.71 -14.23
CA THR A 247 16.63 9.35 -13.97
C THR A 247 17.67 8.26 -14.26
N LEU A 248 17.41 7.05 -13.76
CA LEU A 248 18.19 5.85 -14.09
C LEU A 248 18.26 5.53 -15.60
N THR A 249 17.37 6.09 -16.43
CA THR A 249 17.36 5.94 -17.89
C THR A 249 18.06 7.09 -18.63
N GLY A 250 18.73 8.01 -17.90
CA GLY A 250 19.47 9.13 -18.48
C GLY A 250 18.61 10.33 -18.90
N ASN A 251 17.28 10.26 -18.72
CA ASN A 251 16.40 11.41 -18.95
C ASN A 251 16.51 12.40 -17.79
N TYR A 252 16.77 13.68 -18.09
CA TYR A 252 16.67 14.76 -17.10
C TYR A 252 15.20 15.05 -16.78
N VAL A 253 14.86 15.05 -15.50
CA VAL A 253 13.52 15.38 -14.98
C VAL A 253 13.58 16.43 -13.85
N GLY A 254 14.78 16.92 -13.53
CA GLY A 254 15.04 17.82 -12.40
C GLY A 254 14.93 17.12 -11.05
N THR A 255 15.03 17.91 -9.98
CA THR A 255 14.61 17.50 -8.63
C THR A 255 13.15 17.90 -8.43
N GLN A 256 12.28 16.97 -8.06
CA GLN A 256 10.90 17.29 -7.70
C GLN A 256 10.90 18.24 -6.50
N ALA A 257 10.33 19.44 -6.67
CA ALA A 257 10.17 20.39 -5.59
C ALA A 257 8.90 20.07 -4.80
N PRO A 258 8.94 20.08 -3.45
CA PRO A 258 7.74 20.01 -2.62
C PRO A 258 6.71 21.10 -2.98
N GLU A 259 5.44 20.71 -2.94
CA GLU A 259 4.30 21.48 -3.42
C GLU A 259 3.53 22.11 -2.24
N ALA A 260 3.05 23.34 -2.41
CA ALA A 260 2.16 23.97 -1.43
C ALA A 260 0.79 23.28 -1.43
N ALA A 261 0.29 22.92 -0.25
CA ALA A 261 -0.88 22.08 -0.05
C ALA A 261 -1.67 22.48 1.21
N GLN A 262 -3.01 22.37 1.15
CA GLN A 262 -3.84 22.37 2.35
C GLN A 262 -3.81 20.99 3.00
N ARG A 263 -3.53 20.96 4.31
CA ARG A 263 -3.47 19.75 5.14
C ARG A 263 -4.70 19.63 6.02
N PHE A 264 -5.23 18.41 6.10
CA PHE A 264 -6.39 18.01 6.91
C PHE A 264 -6.02 16.78 7.74
N ASP A 265 -5.99 16.89 9.07
CA ASP A 265 -5.60 15.80 9.98
C ASP A 265 -6.83 15.06 10.53
N PHE A 266 -6.99 13.79 10.20
CA PHE A 266 -8.08 12.92 10.65
C PHE A 266 -7.75 12.19 11.97
N PRO A 267 -8.76 11.85 12.79
CA PRO A 267 -8.54 11.13 14.04
C PRO A 267 -8.18 9.66 13.79
N SER A 268 -7.16 9.16 14.50
CA SER A 268 -6.61 7.79 14.34
C SER A 268 -7.63 6.66 14.51
N ARG A 269 -8.77 6.89 15.18
CA ARG A 269 -9.89 5.94 15.24
C ARG A 269 -10.42 5.53 13.86
N ALA A 270 -10.21 6.36 12.83
CA ALA A 270 -10.53 6.02 11.44
C ALA A 270 -9.76 4.78 10.95
N TRP A 271 -8.53 4.54 11.43
CA TRP A 271 -7.73 3.36 11.06
C TRP A 271 -8.45 2.06 11.41
N LEU A 272 -9.15 2.03 12.56
CA LEU A 272 -9.91 0.85 13.00
C LEU A 272 -11.15 0.59 12.13
N ALA A 273 -11.73 1.63 11.53
CA ALA A 273 -12.81 1.47 10.56
C ALA A 273 -12.28 0.95 9.21
N ILE A 274 -11.22 1.56 8.69
CA ILE A 274 -10.55 1.14 7.44
C ILE A 274 -10.06 -0.32 7.56
N ALA A 275 -9.57 -0.73 8.74
CA ALA A 275 -9.08 -2.08 8.99
C ALA A 275 -10.12 -3.20 8.84
N LYS A 276 -11.41 -2.88 8.93
CA LYS A 276 -12.51 -3.84 8.77
C LYS A 276 -12.95 -4.01 7.30
N LEU A 277 -12.52 -3.15 6.38
CA LEU A 277 -12.97 -3.17 4.98
C LEU A 277 -12.23 -4.22 4.14
N ASP A 278 -12.85 -4.64 3.03
CA ASP A 278 -12.17 -5.41 1.99
C ASP A 278 -11.13 -4.50 1.28
N PRO A 279 -9.91 -4.99 0.98
CA PRO A 279 -8.86 -4.18 0.34
C PRO A 279 -9.24 -3.65 -1.06
N ARG A 280 -10.30 -4.19 -1.68
CA ARG A 280 -10.82 -3.74 -2.99
C ARG A 280 -11.85 -2.62 -2.87
N GLU A 281 -12.29 -2.27 -1.66
CA GLU A 281 -13.18 -1.14 -1.43
C GLU A 281 -12.45 0.21 -1.51
N ASP A 282 -13.23 1.26 -1.69
CA ASP A 282 -12.77 2.63 -1.56
C ASP A 282 -13.07 3.17 -0.15
N ILE A 283 -12.39 4.27 0.19
CA ILE A 283 -12.81 5.25 1.19
C ILE A 283 -12.89 6.62 0.51
N VAL A 284 -13.74 7.51 1.02
CA VAL A 284 -14.05 8.78 0.36
C VAL A 284 -13.69 9.94 1.28
N VAL A 285 -12.93 10.92 0.80
CA VAL A 285 -12.86 12.23 1.43
C VAL A 285 -13.90 13.12 0.77
N GLU A 286 -14.84 13.63 1.55
CA GLU A 286 -15.66 14.77 1.18
C GLU A 286 -14.96 16.05 1.66
N PHE A 287 -14.72 16.97 0.73
CA PHE A 287 -14.27 18.34 0.95
C PHE A 287 -15.46 19.28 0.94
N SER A 288 -15.53 20.23 1.87
CA SER A 288 -16.53 21.32 1.84
C SER A 288 -15.94 22.54 1.14
N THR A 289 -16.57 23.00 0.06
CA THR A 289 -16.15 24.19 -0.71
C THR A 289 -17.32 25.16 -0.90
N ASP A 290 -17.02 26.39 -1.32
CA ASP A 290 -18.05 27.43 -1.57
C ASP A 290 -18.98 27.06 -2.74
N ASN A 291 -18.51 26.21 -3.66
CA ASN A 291 -19.28 25.70 -4.81
C ASN A 291 -20.02 24.39 -4.51
N GLY A 292 -20.02 23.92 -3.26
CA GLY A 292 -20.59 22.64 -2.85
C GLY A 292 -19.54 21.60 -2.42
N PRO A 293 -19.96 20.36 -2.15
CA PRO A 293 -19.05 19.28 -1.75
C PRO A 293 -18.26 18.73 -2.94
N LEU A 294 -17.00 18.34 -2.70
CA LEU A 294 -16.17 17.60 -3.66
C LEU A 294 -15.68 16.30 -3.04
N TYR A 295 -15.69 15.22 -3.81
CA TYR A 295 -15.46 13.85 -3.35
C TYR A 295 -14.23 13.23 -4.02
N ALA A 296 -13.20 12.92 -3.23
CA ALA A 296 -12.03 12.16 -3.65
C ALA A 296 -12.10 10.71 -3.14
N ARG A 297 -11.76 9.73 -3.99
CA ARG A 297 -11.78 8.29 -3.67
C ARG A 297 -10.35 7.75 -3.54
N PHE A 298 -10.09 6.99 -2.48
CA PHE A 298 -8.82 6.31 -2.21
C PHE A 298 -9.04 4.80 -1.99
N GLU A 299 -8.09 3.93 -2.36
CA GLU A 299 -8.20 2.48 -2.16
C GLU A 299 -7.91 2.09 -0.71
N VAL A 300 -8.74 1.24 -0.09
CA VAL A 300 -8.42 0.61 1.20
C VAL A 300 -7.09 -0.14 1.09
N GLY A 301 -7.01 -1.03 0.09
CA GLY A 301 -5.78 -1.68 -0.30
C GLY A 301 -5.04 -2.37 0.84
N ASP A 302 -3.73 -2.19 0.85
CA ASP A 302 -2.82 -2.71 1.86
C ASP A 302 -2.51 -1.70 2.97
N PHE A 303 -3.42 -0.76 3.26
CA PHE A 303 -3.25 0.24 4.31
C PHE A 303 -2.80 -0.36 5.66
N ILE A 304 -3.43 -1.45 6.13
CA ILE A 304 -3.06 -2.08 7.41
C ILE A 304 -1.74 -2.87 7.32
N THR A 305 -1.43 -3.47 6.16
CA THR A 305 -0.13 -4.11 5.92
C THR A 305 0.99 -3.07 5.99
N GLY A 306 0.79 -1.92 5.34
CA GLY A 306 1.69 -0.77 5.40
C GLY A 306 1.80 -0.18 6.81
N LEU A 307 0.69 -0.02 7.52
CA LEU A 307 0.65 0.49 8.90
C LEU A 307 1.41 -0.44 9.86
N SER A 308 1.23 -1.76 9.71
CA SER A 308 1.94 -2.77 10.49
C SER A 308 3.43 -2.77 10.20
N TYR A 309 3.83 -2.53 8.94
CA TYR A 309 5.22 -2.42 8.51
C TYR A 309 5.89 -1.15 9.02
N VAL A 310 5.29 0.04 8.87
CA VAL A 310 5.93 1.32 9.31
C VAL A 310 6.05 1.44 10.83
N ALA A 311 5.31 0.62 11.58
CA ALA A 311 5.42 0.46 13.03
C ALA A 311 6.48 -0.57 13.47
N LEU A 312 7.19 -1.24 12.55
CA LEU A 312 8.39 -2.01 12.88
C LEU A 312 9.57 -1.07 13.16
N PRO A 313 10.56 -1.48 13.97
CA PRO A 313 11.80 -0.71 14.17
C PRO A 313 12.45 -0.33 12.83
N ALA A 314 13.03 0.87 12.74
CA ALA A 314 13.72 1.28 11.51
C ALA A 314 15.08 0.55 11.39
N PRO A 315 15.53 0.18 10.17
CA PRO A 315 16.83 -0.47 9.98
C PRO A 315 18.02 0.42 10.39
N TYR A 316 17.82 1.73 10.55
CA TYR A 316 18.86 2.70 10.87
C TYR A 316 18.79 3.26 12.30
N THR A 317 17.82 2.85 13.13
CA THR A 317 17.72 3.29 14.54
C THR A 317 18.68 2.52 15.46
N HIS A 318 19.96 2.50 15.12
CA HIS A 318 21.03 2.33 16.09
C HIS A 318 21.55 3.71 16.48
N ASN A 319 21.15 4.18 17.67
CA ASN A 319 22.08 4.99 18.45
C ASN A 319 23.33 4.13 18.66
N GLN A 320 24.44 4.49 18.01
CA GLN A 320 25.74 3.88 18.31
C GLN A 320 26.18 4.35 19.69
N VAL A 321 25.73 3.61 20.71
CA VAL A 321 26.39 3.60 22.01
C VAL A 321 27.85 3.24 21.78
N ASN A 322 28.73 4.05 22.33
CA ASN A 322 30.15 4.04 22.03
C ASN A 322 30.84 2.81 22.67
N THR A 323 30.81 1.66 21.99
CA THR A 323 31.57 0.46 22.37
C THR A 323 32.82 0.34 21.50
N ARG A 324 33.97 0.66 22.09
CA ARG A 324 35.30 0.59 21.48
C ARG A 324 35.61 -0.81 20.95
N LEU A 325 36.14 -0.88 19.73
CA LEU A 325 37.39 -1.59 19.41
C LEU A 325 38.20 -0.68 18.46
#